data_AF-A0A6P6II25-F1
#
_entry.id   AF-A0A6P6II25-F1
#
_cell.length_a   1.000
_cell.length_b   1.000
_cell.length_c   1.000
_cell.angle_alpha   90.00
_cell.angle_beta   90.00
_cell.angle_gamma   90.00
#
_symmetry.space_group_name_H-M   'P 1'
#
loop_
_entity.id
_entity.type
_entity.pdbx_description
1 polymer ?
#
loop_
_entity_poly.entity_id
_entity_poly.type
_entity_poly.pdbx_seq_one_letter_code
_entity_poly.pdbx_strand_id
1 'polypeptide(L)'
;MSCTIEKALADAKALVERLRDHDDAAESLIEQTTALNKRVEAMKQYQEEIQELNEVARHRPRSTLVMGIQQENRQIRELQQENKELRTSLEEHQSALELIMSKYREQMFRLLMASKKDDPGIITKLKEQHSKIDMVHRNSSEGFFLDASRHIFEASQHGLERRHLEANQNVH
;
A
#
# COMPACT_ATOMS: atom_id res chain seq x y z
N MET A 1 -21.67 -78.12 -61.30
CA MET A 1 -20.53 -77.19 -61.15
C MET A 1 -21.00 -75.76 -61.46
N SER A 2 -21.79 -75.14 -60.59
CA SER A 2 -22.43 -73.83 -60.84
C SER A 2 -21.98 -72.70 -59.89
N CYS A 3 -21.02 -72.95 -58.99
CA CYS A 3 -20.81 -72.13 -57.79
C CYS A 3 -19.65 -71.13 -57.87
N THR A 4 -19.04 -70.89 -59.04
CA THR A 4 -17.91 -69.96 -59.20
C THR A 4 -18.36 -68.50 -59.27
N ILE A 5 -19.48 -68.22 -59.95
CA ILE A 5 -20.02 -66.86 -60.08
C ILE A 5 -20.65 -66.39 -58.76
N GLU A 6 -21.37 -67.28 -58.06
CA GLU A 6 -21.97 -66.97 -56.75
C GLU A 6 -20.91 -66.62 -55.69
N LYS A 7 -19.78 -67.34 -55.67
CA LYS A 7 -18.65 -67.03 -54.78
C LYS A 7 -18.01 -65.69 -55.12
N ALA A 8 -17.74 -65.43 -56.41
CA ALA A 8 -17.21 -64.14 -56.85
C ALA A 8 -18.16 -62.98 -56.50
N LEU A 9 -19.47 -63.19 -56.61
CA LEU A 9 -20.48 -62.20 -56.21
C LEU A 9 -20.48 -61.96 -54.69
N ALA A 10 -20.32 -63.02 -53.89
CA ALA A 10 -20.22 -62.92 -52.43
C ALA A 10 -18.94 -62.18 -52.00
N ASP A 11 -17.80 -62.49 -52.61
CA ASP A 11 -16.51 -61.83 -52.34
C ASP A 11 -16.54 -60.35 -52.74
N ALA A 12 -17.16 -60.01 -53.87
CA ALA A 12 -17.34 -58.64 -54.30
C ALA A 12 -18.21 -57.84 -53.31
N LYS A 13 -19.30 -58.43 -52.80
CA LYS A 13 -20.13 -57.80 -51.75
C LYS A 13 -19.34 -57.58 -50.45
N ALA A 14 -18.57 -58.58 -50.01
CA ALA A 14 -17.74 -58.47 -48.81
C ALA A 14 -16.61 -57.44 -48.95
N LEU A 15 -16.08 -57.25 -50.17
CA LEU A 15 -15.12 -56.18 -50.46
C LEU A 15 -15.79 -54.80 -50.42
N VAL A 16 -16.99 -54.66 -50.98
CA VAL A 16 -17.74 -53.39 -50.96
C VAL A 16 -18.06 -52.97 -49.53
N GLU A 17 -18.50 -53.89 -48.68
CA GLU A 17 -18.74 -53.57 -47.25
C GLU A 17 -17.45 -53.13 -46.56
N ARG A 18 -16.32 -53.82 -46.77
CA ARG A 18 -15.03 -53.40 -46.20
C ARG A 18 -14.54 -52.05 -46.71
N LEU A 19 -14.76 -51.75 -47.99
CA LEU A 19 -14.40 -50.44 -48.55
C LEU A 19 -15.24 -49.35 -47.92
N ARG A 20 -16.52 -49.61 -47.71
CA ARG A 20 -17.42 -48.67 -47.03
C ARG A 20 -17.02 -48.44 -45.56
N ASP A 21 -16.70 -49.51 -44.82
CA ASP A 21 -16.20 -49.38 -43.44
C ASP A 21 -14.88 -48.57 -43.39
N HIS A 22 -14.01 -48.76 -44.38
CA HIS A 22 -12.77 -47.99 -44.52
C HIS A 22 -13.03 -46.51 -44.85
N ASP A 23 -13.98 -46.22 -45.75
CA ASP A 23 -14.37 -44.85 -46.08
C ASP A 23 -14.97 -44.15 -44.86
N ASP A 24 -15.83 -44.82 -44.09
CA ASP A 24 -16.40 -44.29 -42.84
C ASP A 24 -15.31 -44.02 -41.80
N ALA A 25 -14.31 -44.90 -41.69
CA ALA A 25 -13.15 -44.70 -40.81
C ALA A 25 -12.26 -43.52 -41.28
N ALA A 26 -12.07 -43.36 -42.59
CA ALA A 26 -11.31 -42.25 -43.16
C ALA A 26 -11.99 -40.91 -42.90
N GLU A 27 -13.33 -40.84 -43.06
CA GLU A 27 -14.11 -39.64 -42.76
C GLU A 27 -13.98 -39.25 -41.28
N SER A 28 -14.04 -40.22 -40.36
CA SER A 28 -13.82 -39.98 -38.93
C SER A 28 -12.41 -39.46 -38.62
N LEU A 29 -11.39 -40.00 -39.28
CA LEU A 29 -10.00 -39.54 -39.14
C LEU A 29 -9.83 -38.10 -39.66
N ILE A 30 -10.49 -37.75 -40.76
CA ILE A 30 -10.50 -36.39 -41.29
C ILE A 30 -11.12 -35.45 -40.25
N GLU A 31 -12.28 -35.79 -39.69
CA GLU A 31 -12.95 -34.98 -38.68
C GLU A 31 -12.04 -34.77 -37.45
N GLN A 32 -11.46 -35.84 -36.91
CA GLN A 32 -10.53 -35.75 -35.77
C GLN A 32 -9.30 -34.90 -36.09
N THR A 33 -8.74 -35.04 -37.29
CA THR A 33 -7.57 -34.26 -37.73
C THR A 33 -7.91 -32.78 -37.84
N THR A 34 -9.07 -32.43 -38.39
CA THR A 34 -9.50 -31.02 -38.48
C THR A 34 -9.78 -30.43 -37.10
N ALA A 35 -10.38 -31.18 -36.19
CA ALA A 35 -10.61 -30.75 -34.81
C ALA A 35 -9.29 -30.52 -34.05
N LEU A 36 -8.33 -31.44 -34.20
CA LEU A 36 -7.00 -31.31 -33.64
C LEU A 36 -6.27 -30.08 -34.20
N ASN A 37 -6.34 -29.87 -35.52
CA ASN A 37 -5.71 -28.72 -36.17
C ASN A 37 -6.25 -27.39 -35.60
N LYS A 38 -7.58 -27.27 -35.44
CA LYS A 38 -8.19 -26.09 -34.79
C LYS A 38 -7.66 -25.88 -33.37
N ARG A 39 -7.48 -26.95 -32.60
CA ARG A 39 -6.95 -26.87 -31.23
C ARG A 39 -5.47 -26.42 -31.21
N VAL A 40 -4.66 -26.90 -32.16
CA VAL A 40 -3.26 -26.49 -32.28
C VAL A 40 -3.15 -25.01 -32.64
N GLU A 41 -3.99 -24.52 -33.56
CA GLU A 41 -4.02 -23.09 -33.91
C GLU A 41 -4.42 -22.21 -32.71
N ALA A 42 -5.42 -22.62 -31.93
CA ALA A 42 -5.77 -21.93 -30.69
C ALA A 42 -4.62 -21.92 -29.67
N MET A 43 -3.86 -23.02 -29.56
CA MET A 43 -2.68 -23.08 -28.69
C MET A 43 -1.57 -22.14 -29.16
N LYS A 44 -1.36 -21.99 -30.48
CA LYS A 44 -0.38 -21.02 -31.02
C LYS A 44 -0.78 -19.58 -30.67
N GLN A 45 -2.05 -19.22 -30.89
CA GLN A 45 -2.56 -17.89 -30.55
C GLN A 45 -2.38 -17.58 -29.06
N TYR A 46 -2.75 -18.52 -28.19
CA TYR A 46 -2.52 -18.38 -26.75
C TYR A 46 -1.03 -18.22 -26.41
N GLN A 47 -0.14 -18.98 -27.07
CA GLN A 47 1.30 -18.85 -26.87
C GLN A 47 1.83 -17.47 -27.28
N GLU A 48 1.32 -16.92 -28.39
CA GLU A 48 1.65 -15.57 -28.87
C GLU A 48 1.16 -14.49 -27.89
N GLU A 49 -0.09 -14.58 -27.42
CA GLU A 49 -0.64 -13.65 -26.41
C GLU A 49 0.17 -13.69 -25.09
N ILE A 50 0.57 -14.89 -24.65
CA ILE A 50 1.43 -15.06 -23.48
C ILE A 50 2.82 -14.46 -23.73
N GLN A 51 3.37 -14.58 -24.94
CA GLN A 51 4.66 -13.96 -25.28
C GLN A 51 4.55 -12.43 -25.28
N GLU A 52 3.51 -11.87 -25.90
CA GLU A 52 3.27 -10.42 -25.91
C GLU A 52 3.10 -9.87 -24.48
N LEU A 53 2.32 -10.55 -23.64
CA LEU A 53 2.17 -10.19 -22.23
C LEU A 53 3.50 -10.29 -21.47
N ASN A 54 4.32 -11.30 -21.77
CA ASN A 54 5.66 -11.44 -21.20
C ASN A 54 6.63 -10.35 -21.67
N GLU A 55 6.52 -9.86 -22.92
CA GLU A 55 7.32 -8.75 -23.42
C GLU A 55 6.96 -7.44 -22.70
N VAL A 56 5.66 -7.16 -22.53
CA VAL A 56 5.17 -6.04 -21.71
C VAL A 56 5.66 -6.15 -20.27
N ALA A 57 5.63 -7.35 -19.68
CA ALA A 57 6.15 -7.60 -18.34
C ALA A 57 7.69 -7.50 -18.24
N ARG A 58 8.42 -7.81 -19.32
CA ARG A 58 9.89 -7.70 -19.40
C ARG A 58 10.40 -6.25 -19.40
N HIS A 59 9.56 -5.26 -19.75
CA HIS A 59 9.97 -3.86 -19.79
C HIS A 59 10.21 -3.18 -18.42
N ARG A 60 9.96 -3.87 -17.30
CA ARG A 60 10.68 -3.61 -16.06
C ARG A 60 11.18 -4.93 -15.51
N PRO A 61 12.49 -5.23 -15.56
CA PRO A 61 13.03 -6.36 -14.82
C PRO A 61 12.50 -6.27 -13.40
N ARG A 62 11.89 -7.34 -12.88
CA ARG A 62 11.39 -7.39 -11.50
C ARG A 62 12.43 -6.86 -10.51
N SER A 63 13.72 -7.07 -10.81
CA SER A 63 14.88 -6.48 -10.14
C SER A 63 14.88 -4.94 -10.11
N THR A 64 14.66 -4.27 -11.25
CA THR A 64 14.59 -2.80 -11.34
C THR A 64 13.43 -2.23 -10.55
N LEU A 65 12.26 -2.87 -10.61
CA LEU A 65 11.09 -2.45 -9.82
C LEU A 65 11.37 -2.60 -8.32
N VAL A 66 11.91 -3.75 -7.90
CA VAL A 66 12.29 -4.01 -6.50
C VAL A 66 13.34 -3.02 -6.01
N MET A 67 14.34 -2.71 -6.84
CA MET A 67 15.37 -1.71 -6.53
C MET A 67 14.78 -0.30 -6.39
N GLY A 68 13.84 0.08 -7.27
CA GLY A 68 13.09 1.35 -7.15
C GLY A 68 12.31 1.43 -5.84
N ILE A 69 11.57 0.37 -5.50
CA ILE A 69 10.82 0.28 -4.24
C ILE A 69 11.76 0.36 -3.02
N GLN A 70 12.94 -0.28 -3.07
CA GLN A 70 13.92 -0.20 -1.99
C GLN A 70 14.48 1.22 -1.82
N GLN A 71 14.70 1.93 -2.93
CA GLN A 71 15.16 3.33 -2.90
C GLN A 71 14.07 4.25 -2.34
N GLU A 72 12.83 4.12 -2.80
CA GLU A 72 11.69 4.90 -2.29
C GLU A 72 11.47 4.64 -0.79
N ASN A 73 11.55 3.39 -0.34
CA ASN A 73 11.46 3.04 1.08
C ASN A 73 12.57 3.67 1.93
N ARG A 74 13.76 3.85 1.38
CA ARG A 74 14.85 4.55 2.07
C ARG A 74 14.52 6.04 2.23
N GLN A 75 14.07 6.69 1.17
CA GLN A 75 13.66 8.09 1.19
C GLN A 75 12.52 8.33 2.18
N ILE A 76 11.53 7.43 2.23
CA ILE A 76 10.43 7.52 3.20
C ILE A 76 10.97 7.50 4.64
N ARG A 77 11.94 6.63 4.95
CA ARG A 77 12.53 6.57 6.30
C ARG A 77 13.32 7.83 6.64
N GLU A 78 14.05 8.37 5.68
CA GLU A 78 14.79 9.63 5.85
C GLU A 78 13.83 10.79 6.16
N LEU A 79 12.75 10.93 5.37
CA LEU A 79 11.71 11.94 5.62
C LEU A 79 11.00 11.74 6.97
N GLN A 80 10.76 10.50 7.38
CA GLN A 80 10.17 10.21 8.69
C GLN A 80 11.10 10.62 9.84
N GLN A 81 12.40 10.39 9.68
CA GLN A 81 13.42 10.80 10.65
C GLN A 81 13.55 12.33 10.71
N GLU A 82 13.60 13.01 9.57
CA GLU A 82 13.61 14.48 9.50
C GLU A 82 12.37 15.08 10.16
N ASN A 83 11.18 14.54 9.87
CA ASN A 83 9.94 14.98 10.52
C ASN A 83 9.98 14.82 12.04
N LYS A 84 10.61 13.74 12.54
CA LYS A 84 10.79 13.53 13.97
C LYS A 84 11.72 14.59 14.56
N GLU A 85 12.85 14.86 13.91
CA GLU A 85 13.82 15.86 14.35
C GLU A 85 13.23 17.28 14.36
N LEU A 86 12.47 17.64 13.31
CA LEU A 86 11.76 18.92 13.24
C LEU A 86 10.76 19.09 14.37
N ARG A 87 10.03 18.02 14.74
CA ARG A 87 9.10 18.06 15.87
C ARG A 87 9.81 18.24 17.20
N THR A 88 10.88 17.50 17.44
CA THR A 88 11.68 17.65 18.67
C THR A 88 12.27 19.06 18.77
N SER A 89 12.81 19.59 17.67
CA SER A 89 13.31 20.97 17.63
C SER A 89 12.22 22.00 17.93
N LEU A 90 11.00 21.80 17.40
CA LEU A 90 9.86 22.67 17.69
C LEU A 90 9.46 22.63 19.17
N GLU A 91 9.40 21.45 19.78
CA GLU A 91 9.10 21.27 21.21
C GLU A 91 10.17 21.95 22.10
N GLU A 92 11.45 21.81 21.75
CA GLU A 92 12.56 22.47 22.44
C GLU A 92 12.47 24.00 22.32
N HIS A 93 12.17 24.53 21.14
CA HIS A 93 11.98 25.96 20.92
C HIS A 93 10.78 26.51 21.70
N GLN A 94 9.65 25.79 21.74
CA GLN A 94 8.49 26.17 22.53
C GLN A 94 8.83 26.23 24.02
N SER A 95 9.54 25.22 24.54
CA SER A 95 10.01 25.17 25.92
C SER A 95 10.95 26.33 26.26
N ALA A 96 11.87 26.66 25.35
CA ALA A 96 12.78 27.79 25.51
C ALA A 96 12.03 29.14 25.54
N LEU A 97 11.06 29.33 24.64
CA LEU A 97 10.21 30.52 24.61
C LEU A 97 9.38 30.67 25.88
N GLU A 98 8.80 29.58 26.39
CA GLU A 98 8.07 29.60 27.66
C GLU A 98 8.95 30.06 28.83
N LEU A 99 10.18 29.54 28.90
CA LEU A 99 11.13 29.95 29.92
C LEU A 99 11.48 31.44 29.82
N ILE A 100 11.77 31.93 28.61
CA ILE A 100 12.06 33.35 28.37
C ILE A 100 10.86 34.22 28.76
N MET A 101 9.66 33.86 28.33
CA MET A 101 8.44 34.61 28.66
C MET A 101 8.13 34.58 30.15
N SER A 102 8.42 33.48 30.85
CA SER A 102 8.30 33.41 32.31
C SER A 102 9.29 34.36 32.99
N LYS A 103 10.54 34.41 32.53
CA LYS A 103 11.56 35.34 33.06
C LYS A 103 11.22 36.80 32.77
N TYR A 104 10.70 37.07 31.58
CA TYR A 104 10.23 38.40 31.20
C TYR A 104 9.09 38.87 32.11
N ARG A 105 8.07 38.02 32.33
CA ARG A 105 6.96 38.30 33.24
C ARG A 105 7.45 38.57 34.66
N GLU A 106 8.36 37.74 35.17
CA GLU A 106 8.96 37.90 36.51
C GLU A 106 9.72 39.23 36.63
N GLN A 107 10.51 39.61 35.63
CA GLN A 107 11.24 40.88 35.63
C GLN A 107 10.30 42.09 35.58
N MET A 108 9.28 42.04 34.73
CA MET A 108 8.29 43.10 34.62
C MET A 108 7.51 43.29 35.92
N PHE A 109 7.17 42.18 36.58
CA PHE A 109 6.56 42.18 37.90
C PHE A 109 7.46 42.86 38.95
N ARG A 110 8.75 42.50 39.01
CA ARG A 110 9.71 43.14 39.92
C ARG A 110 9.84 44.65 39.67
N LEU A 111 9.85 45.09 38.40
CA LEU A 111 9.88 46.51 38.03
C LEU A 111 8.62 47.26 38.50
N LEU A 112 7.44 46.67 38.31
CA LEU A 112 6.16 47.22 38.79
C LEU A 112 6.11 47.34 40.32
N MET A 113 6.66 46.36 41.03
CA MET A 113 6.73 46.38 42.49
C MET A 113 7.73 47.43 43.00
N ALA A 114 8.85 47.61 42.29
CA ALA A 114 9.84 48.62 42.62
C ALA A 114 9.36 50.07 42.36
N SER A 115 8.43 50.26 41.41
CA SER A 115 7.85 51.57 41.09
C SER A 115 6.68 51.98 42.00
N LYS A 116 5.94 51.02 42.57
CA LYS A 116 4.86 51.27 43.53
C LYS A 116 5.33 51.10 44.97
N LYS A 117 6.11 52.07 45.46
CA LYS A 117 6.88 51.91 46.70
C LYS A 117 6.08 51.72 48.00
N ASP A 118 4.83 52.16 48.16
CA ASP A 118 4.32 52.37 49.53
C ASP A 118 2.86 51.94 49.86
N ASP A 119 2.19 51.09 49.06
CA ASP A 119 0.86 50.55 49.43
C ASP A 119 0.83 49.00 49.50
N PRO A 120 0.79 48.40 50.70
CA PRO A 120 0.73 46.96 50.90
C PRO A 120 -0.48 46.29 50.22
N GLY A 121 -1.61 46.99 50.11
CA GLY A 121 -2.84 46.46 49.51
C GLY A 121 -2.78 46.38 47.98
N ILE A 122 -2.01 47.27 47.35
CA ILE A 122 -1.77 47.25 45.90
C ILE A 122 -0.76 46.15 45.54
N ILE A 123 0.26 45.97 46.37
CA ILE A 123 1.29 44.91 46.26
C ILE A 123 0.66 43.51 46.31
N THR A 124 -0.28 43.27 47.22
CA THR A 124 -0.95 41.95 47.35
C THR A 124 -1.87 41.63 46.18
N LYS A 125 -2.67 42.59 45.71
CA LYS A 125 -3.52 42.43 44.51
C LYS A 125 -2.68 42.17 43.25
N LEU A 126 -1.56 42.85 43.08
CA LEU A 126 -0.64 42.63 41.96
C LEU A 126 -0.03 41.22 42.00
N LYS A 127 0.39 40.73 43.17
CA LYS A 127 0.89 39.35 43.34
C LYS A 127 -0.18 38.31 42.95
N GLU A 128 -1.41 38.53 43.37
CA GLU A 128 -2.52 37.62 43.07
C GLU A 128 -2.85 37.59 41.56
N GLN A 129 -2.85 38.76 40.90
CA GLN A 129 -3.04 38.83 39.44
C GLN A 129 -1.92 38.13 38.68
N HIS A 130 -0.67 38.29 39.10
CA HIS A 130 0.46 37.59 38.49
C HIS A 130 0.33 36.07 38.62
N SER A 131 -0.02 35.59 39.81
CA SER A 131 -0.25 34.16 40.05
C SER A 131 -1.39 33.59 39.20
N LYS A 132 -2.47 34.36 38.97
CA LYS A 132 -3.58 33.96 38.11
C LYS A 132 -3.16 33.86 36.64
N ILE A 133 -2.38 34.82 36.15
CA ILE A 133 -1.87 34.82 34.76
C ILE A 133 -0.93 33.63 34.53
N ASP A 134 -0.06 33.32 35.49
CA ASP A 134 0.86 32.17 35.38
C ASP A 134 0.12 30.82 35.38
N MET A 135 -0.96 30.70 36.15
CA MET A 135 -1.82 29.50 36.13
C MET A 135 -2.57 29.33 34.81
N VAL A 136 -3.13 30.40 34.24
CA VAL A 136 -3.85 30.34 32.96
C VAL A 136 -2.91 29.92 31.83
N HIS A 137 -1.68 30.42 31.80
CA HIS A 137 -0.72 30.01 30.79
C HIS A 137 -0.30 28.54 30.92
N ARG A 138 -0.04 28.03 32.14
CA ARG A 138 0.22 26.59 32.33
C ARG A 138 -0.91 25.71 31.79
N ASN A 139 -2.15 26.07 32.10
CA ASN A 139 -3.31 25.28 31.70
C ASN A 139 -3.56 25.31 30.18
N SER A 140 -3.28 26.45 29.51
CA SER A 140 -3.37 26.56 28.06
C SER A 140 -2.26 25.79 27.33
N SER A 141 -1.04 25.76 27.86
CA SER A 141 0.07 24.99 27.29
C SER A 141 -0.12 23.48 27.44
N GLU A 142 -0.64 23.01 28.58
CA GLU A 142 -1.00 21.60 28.78
C GLU A 142 -2.11 21.13 27.83
N GLY A 143 -3.11 21.98 27.56
CA GLY A 143 -4.20 21.68 26.63
C GLY A 143 -3.74 21.51 25.18
N PHE A 144 -2.79 22.33 24.72
CA PHE A 144 -2.23 22.23 23.37
C PHE A 144 -1.31 20.99 23.21
N PHE A 145 -0.57 20.64 24.26
CA PHE A 145 0.33 19.48 24.28
C PHE A 145 -0.43 18.14 24.24
N LEU A 146 -1.55 18.06 24.95
CA LEU A 146 -2.41 16.87 24.97
C LEU A 146 -3.10 16.62 23.62
N ASP A 147 -3.54 17.69 22.93
CA ASP A 147 -4.23 17.59 21.64
C ASP A 147 -3.26 17.16 20.52
N ALA A 148 -2.05 17.74 20.48
CA ALA A 148 -1.00 17.33 19.55
C ALA A 148 -0.56 15.87 19.77
N SER A 149 -0.42 15.44 21.03
CA SER A 149 -0.06 14.06 21.38
C SER A 149 -1.16 13.05 21.03
N ARG A 150 -2.44 13.43 21.19
CA ARG A 150 -3.59 12.60 20.82
C ARG A 150 -3.64 12.35 19.31
N HIS A 151 -3.44 13.41 18.51
CA HIS A 151 -3.43 13.31 17.05
C HIS A 151 -2.28 12.42 16.52
N ILE A 152 -1.16 12.34 17.26
CA ILE A 152 0.01 11.49 16.94
C ILE A 152 -0.24 10.01 17.25
N PHE A 153 -0.92 9.70 18.36
CA PHE A 153 -1.27 8.33 18.73
C PHE A 153 -2.27 7.73 17.73
N GLU A 154 -3.29 8.50 17.35
CA GLU A 154 -4.30 8.08 16.37
C GLU A 154 -3.71 7.89 14.96
N ALA A 155 -2.80 8.76 14.52
CA ALA A 155 -2.12 8.62 13.23
C ALA A 155 -1.17 7.40 13.18
N SER A 156 -0.51 7.08 14.29
CA SER A 156 0.39 5.91 14.38
C SER A 156 -0.38 4.59 14.42
N GLN A 157 -1.55 4.54 15.07
CA GLN A 157 -2.43 3.37 15.07
C GLN A 157 -2.99 3.07 13.67
N HIS A 158 -3.44 4.09 12.94
CA HIS A 158 -3.90 3.91 11.56
C HIS A 158 -2.82 3.40 10.60
N GLY A 159 -1.55 3.73 10.83
CA GLY A 159 -0.42 3.19 10.06
C GLY A 159 -0.04 1.74 10.42
N LEU A 160 -0.34 1.30 11.63
CA LEU A 160 -0.15 -0.09 12.08
C LEU A 160 -1.30 -0.99 11.62
N GLU A 161 -2.55 -0.53 11.73
CA GLU A 161 -3.73 -1.26 11.25
C GLU A 161 -3.68 -1.51 9.73
N ARG A 162 -3.25 -0.52 8.93
CA ARG A 162 -3.07 -0.70 7.49
C ARG A 162 -2.01 -1.74 7.15
N ARG A 163 -0.85 -1.73 7.84
CA ARG A 163 0.20 -2.76 7.65
C ARG A 163 -0.27 -4.15 8.06
N HIS A 164 -1.10 -4.27 9.10
CA HIS A 164 -1.67 -5.56 9.50
C HIS A 164 -2.72 -6.08 8.50
N LEU A 165 -3.54 -5.21 7.91
CA LEU A 165 -4.48 -5.60 6.85
C LEU A 165 -3.75 -6.06 5.58
N GLU A 166 -2.72 -5.34 5.16
CA GLU A 166 -1.92 -5.66 3.98
C GLU A 166 -1.12 -6.97 4.15
N ALA A 167 -0.64 -7.27 5.37
CA ALA A 167 0.04 -8.52 5.67
C ALA A 167 -0.89 -9.75 5.62
N ASN A 168 -2.17 -9.59 5.98
CA ASN A 168 -3.15 -10.69 5.97
C ASN A 168 -3.74 -10.97 4.58
N GLN A 169 -3.71 -10.01 3.65
CA GLN A 169 -4.19 -10.23 2.27
C GLN A 169 -3.18 -10.97 1.37
N ASN A 170 -1.91 -11.08 1.77
CA ASN A 170 -0.86 -11.76 1.00
C ASN A 170 -0.63 -13.25 1.40
N VAL A 171 -1.55 -13.87 2.15
CA VAL A 171 -1.40 -15.26 2.67
C VAL A 171 -2.44 -16.24 2.07
N HIS A 172 -3.13 -15.86 0.99
CA HIS A 172 -3.94 -16.77 0.16
C HIS A 172 -3.55 -16.65 -1.31
#